data_AF-A0A9D8G2H4-F1
#
_entry.id   AF-A0A9D8G2H4-F1
#
_cell.length_a   1.000
_cell.length_b   1.000
_cell.length_c   1.000
_cell.angle_alpha   90.00
_cell.angle_beta   90.00
_cell.angle_gamma   90.00
#
_symmetry.space_group_name_H-M   'P 1'
#
loop_
_entity.id
_entity.type
_entity.pdbx_description
1 polymer ?
#
loop_
_entity_poly.entity_id
_entity_poly.type
_entity_poly.pdbx_seq_one_letter_code
_entity_poly.pdbx_strand_id
1 'polypeptide(L)'
;MAEETKKKAEKPKPEYIQVKFDMPRRYHWSTGKYLGKVYAEAKEHKKLVSNVCPQCKQIMWRPTVVCPYCKIEAGWEWAELAETGTVIQYTYL
;
A
#
# COMPACT_ATOMS: atom_id res chain seq x y z
N MET A 1 60.51 -17.16 -15.31
CA MET A 1 59.77 -16.82 -14.07
C MET A 1 58.32 -16.73 -14.47
N ALA A 2 57.52 -17.73 -14.13
CA ALA A 2 56.13 -17.85 -14.57
C ALA A 2 55.22 -17.06 -13.61
N GLU A 3 54.59 -16.01 -14.09
CA GLU A 3 53.59 -15.25 -13.34
C GLU A 3 52.30 -16.05 -13.23
N GLU A 4 52.00 -16.49 -12.01
CA GLU A 4 50.79 -17.21 -11.65
C GLU A 4 49.56 -16.31 -11.80
N THR A 5 48.71 -16.64 -12.77
CA THR A 5 47.42 -16.02 -12.99
C THR A 5 46.45 -16.44 -11.87
N LYS A 6 46.27 -15.57 -10.87
CA LYS A 6 45.27 -15.73 -9.82
C LYS A 6 43.85 -15.72 -10.42
N LYS A 7 43.25 -16.90 -10.60
CA LYS A 7 41.81 -17.09 -10.86
C LYS A 7 41.01 -16.54 -9.68
N LYS A 8 40.28 -15.44 -9.92
CA LYS A 8 39.37 -14.81 -8.97
C LYS A 8 38.14 -15.71 -8.82
N ALA A 9 37.97 -16.33 -7.65
CA ALA A 9 36.83 -17.19 -7.35
C ALA A 9 35.51 -16.41 -7.46
N GLU A 10 34.63 -16.88 -8.35
CA GLU A 10 33.30 -16.32 -8.57
C GLU A 10 32.41 -16.69 -7.36
N LYS A 11 31.92 -15.67 -6.65
CA LYS A 11 31.08 -15.87 -5.45
C LYS A 11 29.74 -16.51 -5.86
N PRO A 12 29.22 -17.48 -5.09
CA PRO A 12 27.92 -18.09 -5.39
C PRO A 12 26.84 -17.03 -5.35
N LYS A 13 26.05 -16.93 -6.43
CA LYS A 13 24.93 -16.00 -6.54
C LYS A 13 23.86 -16.42 -5.52
N PRO A 14 23.28 -15.49 -4.76
CA PRO A 14 22.22 -15.82 -3.82
C PRO A 14 21.02 -16.40 -4.56
N GLU A 15 20.52 -17.53 -4.07
CA GLU A 15 19.32 -18.19 -4.58
C GLU A 15 18.10 -17.48 -3.97
N TYR A 16 17.34 -16.76 -4.80
CA TYR A 16 16.16 -16.04 -4.37
C TYR A 16 14.93 -16.95 -4.42
N ILE A 17 14.18 -16.99 -3.33
CA ILE A 17 12.86 -17.64 -3.32
C ILE A 17 11.91 -16.73 -4.09
N GLN A 18 11.49 -17.16 -5.27
CA GLN A 18 10.49 -16.44 -6.07
C GLN A 18 9.09 -16.90 -5.66
N VAL A 19 8.33 -16.04 -5.00
CA VAL A 19 6.93 -16.32 -4.70
C VAL A 19 6.04 -15.59 -5.71
N LYS A 20 5.24 -16.35 -6.44
CA LYS A 20 4.24 -15.82 -7.38
C LYS A 20 3.02 -15.29 -6.61
N PHE A 21 2.92 -13.97 -6.47
CA PHE A 21 1.78 -13.29 -5.82
C PHE A 21 0.70 -12.82 -6.80
N ASP A 22 0.80 -13.18 -8.07
CA ASP A 22 -0.05 -12.71 -9.18
C ASP A 22 -1.42 -13.41 -9.25
N MET A 23 -1.77 -14.24 -8.28
CA MET A 23 -3.09 -14.87 -8.26
C MET A 23 -4.21 -13.82 -8.12
N PRO A 24 -5.16 -13.76 -9.08
CA PRO A 24 -6.28 -12.84 -9.01
C PRO A 24 -7.16 -13.19 -7.81
N ARG A 25 -7.18 -12.32 -6.80
CA ARG A 25 -8.08 -12.44 -5.65
C ARG A 25 -9.49 -12.08 -6.10
N ARG A 26 -10.30 -13.11 -6.38
CA ARG A 26 -11.72 -12.97 -6.73
C ARG A 26 -12.51 -12.56 -5.49
N TYR A 27 -12.63 -11.26 -5.24
CA TYR A 27 -13.50 -10.75 -4.19
C TYR A 27 -14.96 -10.79 -4.68
N HIS A 28 -15.78 -11.66 -4.09
CA HIS A 28 -17.23 -11.73 -4.33
C HIS A 28 -18.05 -10.98 -3.26
N TRP A 29 -17.38 -10.18 -2.43
CA TRP A 29 -18.02 -9.41 -1.37
C TRP A 29 -18.13 -7.94 -1.77
N SER A 30 -19.24 -7.30 -1.41
CA SER A 30 -19.39 -5.85 -1.55
C SER A 30 -18.31 -5.15 -0.74
N THR A 31 -17.60 -4.22 -1.35
CA THR A 31 -16.55 -3.40 -0.72
C THR A 31 -17.08 -2.48 0.38
N GLY A 32 -18.39 -2.45 0.63
CA GLY A 32 -19.01 -1.60 1.62
C GLY A 32 -19.02 -0.13 1.22
N LYS A 33 -19.68 0.69 2.05
CA LYS A 33 -20.00 2.09 1.78
C LYS A 33 -18.77 2.97 1.46
N TYR A 34 -17.66 2.74 2.16
CA TYR A 34 -16.50 3.64 2.12
C TYR A 34 -15.42 3.17 1.13
N LEU A 35 -15.05 1.90 1.17
CA LEU A 35 -14.06 1.31 0.27
C LEU A 35 -14.53 1.34 -1.19
N GLY A 36 -15.84 1.20 -1.45
CA GLY A 36 -16.40 1.35 -2.79
C GLY A 36 -16.11 2.72 -3.40
N LYS A 37 -16.27 3.81 -2.63
CA LYS A 37 -15.95 5.16 -3.08
C LYS A 37 -14.46 5.33 -3.36
N VAL A 38 -13.59 4.84 -2.46
CA VAL A 38 -12.13 4.91 -2.68
C VAL A 38 -11.72 4.24 -3.98
N TYR A 39 -12.23 3.05 -4.27
CA TYR A 39 -11.89 2.35 -5.50
C TYR A 39 -12.49 2.99 -6.76
N ALA A 40 -13.69 3.56 -6.68
CA ALA A 40 -14.30 4.31 -7.79
C ALA A 40 -13.44 5.54 -8.13
N GLU A 41 -13.09 6.35 -7.13
CA GLU A 41 -12.27 7.55 -7.28
C GLU A 41 -10.85 7.22 -7.79
N ALA A 42 -10.25 6.13 -7.31
CA ALA A 42 -8.95 5.67 -7.79
C ALA A 42 -9.01 5.18 -9.25
N LYS A 43 -10.11 4.51 -9.66
CA LYS A 43 -10.28 3.99 -11.02
C LYS A 43 -10.63 5.08 -12.03
N GLU A 44 -11.55 5.96 -11.67
CA GLU A 44 -12.16 6.94 -12.57
C GLU A 44 -11.39 8.27 -12.60
N HIS A 45 -10.96 8.74 -11.44
CA HIS A 45 -10.33 10.05 -11.28
C HIS A 45 -8.82 9.97 -11.00
N LYS A 46 -8.28 8.76 -10.79
CA LYS A 46 -6.87 8.53 -10.39
C LYS A 46 -6.49 9.27 -9.11
N LYS A 47 -7.46 9.49 -8.22
CA LYS A 47 -7.28 10.24 -6.97
C LYS A 47 -7.25 9.31 -5.78
N LEU A 48 -6.41 9.64 -4.81
CA LEU A 48 -6.41 8.99 -3.50
C LEU A 48 -7.33 9.79 -2.59
N VAL A 49 -8.46 9.21 -2.20
CA VAL A 49 -9.40 9.85 -1.29
C VAL A 49 -9.53 9.05 0.00
N SER A 50 -9.76 9.75 1.10
CA SER A 50 -9.95 9.15 2.41
C SER A 50 -10.97 9.93 3.23
N ASN A 51 -11.62 9.24 4.16
CA ASN A 51 -12.49 9.89 5.12
C ASN A 51 -11.67 10.66 6.17
N VAL A 52 -12.28 11.74 6.64
CA VAL A 52 -11.74 12.61 7.70
C VAL A 52 -12.68 12.56 8.89
N CYS A 53 -12.12 12.44 10.10
CA CYS A 53 -12.92 12.49 11.30
C CYS A 53 -13.34 13.95 11.59
N PRO A 54 -14.64 14.24 11.80
CA PRO A 54 -15.10 15.62 12.03
C PRO A 54 -14.57 16.24 13.34
N GLN A 55 -14.20 15.42 14.33
CA GLN A 55 -13.73 15.90 15.63
C GLN A 55 -12.21 16.12 15.68
N CYS A 56 -11.41 15.13 15.25
CA CYS A 56 -9.95 15.21 15.34
C CYS A 56 -9.27 15.56 14.01
N LYS A 57 -10.03 15.67 12.91
CA LYS A 57 -9.53 15.96 11.55
C LYS A 57 -8.43 15.02 11.05
N GLN A 58 -8.30 13.84 11.67
CA GLN A 58 -7.38 12.82 11.22
C GLN A 58 -7.89 12.16 9.93
N ILE A 59 -6.98 11.99 8.98
CA ILE A 59 -7.20 11.29 7.73
C ILE A 59 -6.95 9.81 7.95
N MET A 60 -7.92 8.96 7.66
CA MET A 60 -7.83 7.53 7.91
C MET A 60 -7.52 6.74 6.64
N TRP A 61 -6.23 6.51 6.35
CA TRP A 61 -5.75 5.81 5.14
C TRP A 61 -6.12 4.31 5.02
N ARG A 62 -7.06 3.86 5.84
CA ARG A 62 -7.98 2.75 5.59
C ARG A 62 -9.34 3.27 5.95
N PRO A 63 -10.24 3.51 4.99
CA PRO A 63 -11.47 4.24 5.30
C PRO A 63 -12.37 3.39 6.21
N THR A 64 -12.48 3.79 7.47
CA THR A 64 -13.27 3.11 8.50
C THR A 64 -14.58 3.83 8.79
N VAL A 65 -15.62 3.10 9.18
CA VAL A 65 -16.90 3.70 9.61
C VAL A 65 -16.75 4.47 10.92
N VAL A 66 -15.83 4.05 11.78
CA VAL A 66 -15.59 4.63 13.11
C VAL A 66 -14.16 5.16 13.18
N CYS A 67 -13.98 6.34 13.76
CA CYS A 67 -12.65 6.88 14.01
C CYS A 67 -11.94 6.05 15.08
N PRO A 68 -10.73 5.53 14.83
CA PRO A 68 -10.02 4.67 15.79
C PRO A 68 -9.63 5.41 17.09
N TYR A 69 -9.50 6.74 17.03
CA TYR A 69 -9.13 7.57 18.17
C TYR A 69 -10.36 8.06 18.96
N CYS A 70 -11.25 8.78 18.27
CA CYS A 70 -12.41 9.41 18.91
C CYS A 70 -13.58 8.45 19.15
N LYS A 71 -13.59 7.27 18.51
CA LYS A 71 -14.69 6.28 18.57
C LYS A 71 -16.06 6.82 18.16
N ILE A 72 -16.09 7.91 17.40
CA ILE A 72 -17.29 8.45 16.78
C ILE A 72 -17.41 7.95 15.34
N GLU A 73 -18.61 8.05 14.78
CA GLU A 73 -18.82 7.78 13.36
C GLU A 73 -17.94 8.72 12.52
N ALA A 74 -17.10 8.14 11.67
CA ALA A 74 -16.37 8.86 10.65
C ALA A 74 -17.41 9.34 9.64
N GLY A 75 -17.75 10.61 9.74
CA GLY A 75 -18.73 11.27 8.91
C GLY A 75 -18.41 11.15 7.41
N TRP A 76 -19.24 11.80 6.61
CA TRP A 76 -19.13 11.78 5.14
C TRP A 76 -18.17 12.82 4.58
N GLU A 77 -17.25 13.34 5.39
CA GLU A 77 -16.23 14.27 4.93
C GLU A 77 -15.07 13.48 4.30
N TRP A 78 -14.74 13.83 3.07
CA TRP A 78 -13.66 13.21 2.30
C TRP A 78 -12.59 14.24 1.99
N ALA A 79 -11.34 13.86 2.22
CA ALA A 79 -10.18 14.62 1.81
C ALA A 79 -9.43 13.86 0.71
N GLU A 80 -8.92 14.63 -0.24
CA GLU A 80 -7.96 14.16 -1.22
C GLU A 80 -6.56 14.11 -0.58
N LEU A 81 -5.86 13.01 -0.80
CA LEU A 81 -4.49 12.79 -0.36
C LEU A 81 -3.52 13.11 -1.48
N ALA A 82 -2.34 13.57 -1.09
CA ALA A 82 -1.24 13.78 -2.02
C ALA A 82 -0.79 12.45 -2.65
N GLU A 83 -0.46 12.48 -3.94
CA GLU A 83 0.13 11.36 -4.67
C GLU A 83 1.63 11.14 -4.33
N THR A 84 2.18 11.98 -3.46
CA THR A 84 3.56 11.92 -3.00
C THR A 84 3.64 11.39 -1.57
N GLY A 85 4.70 10.62 -1.29
CA GLY A 85 4.95 10.07 0.03
C GLY A 85 6.41 9.66 0.18
N THR A 86 6.82 9.33 1.40
CA THR A 86 8.17 8.88 1.72
C THR A 86 8.14 7.39 2.08
N VAL A 87 9.09 6.63 1.55
CA VAL A 87 9.24 5.21 1.90
C VAL A 87 9.86 5.11 3.29
N ILE A 88 9.10 4.58 4.25
CA ILE A 88 9.56 4.38 5.64
C ILE A 88 10.26 3.03 5.80
N GLN A 89 9.67 1.98 5.23
CA GLN A 89 10.17 0.61 5.29
C GLN A 89 9.78 -0.13 4.02
N TYR A 90 10.66 -0.99 3.52
CA TYR A 90 10.39 -1.89 2.41
C TYR A 90 10.94 -3.29 2.72
N THR A 91 10.33 -4.31 2.12
CA THR A 91 10.86 -5.68 2.06
C THR A 91 10.85 -6.12 0.61
N TYR A 92 11.68 -7.10 0.25
CA TYR A 92 11.64 -7.71 -1.07
C TYR A 92 10.66 -8.90 -1.07
N LEU A 93 9.95 -9.08 -2.18
CA LEU A 93 9.00 -10.17 -2.44
C LEU A 93 9.52 -11.06 -3.57
#